data_AF-A0A661P976-F1
#
_entry.id   AF-A0A661P976-F1
#
_cell.length_a   1.000
_cell.length_b   1.000
_cell.length_c   1.000
_cell.angle_alpha   90.00
_cell.angle_beta   90.00
_cell.angle_gamma   90.00
#
_symmetry.space_group_name_H-M   'P 1'
#
loop_
_entity.id
_entity.type
_entity.pdbx_description
1 polymer ?
#
loop_
_entity_poly.entity_id
_entity_poly.type
_entity_poly.pdbx_seq_one_letter_code
_entity_poly.pdbx_strand_id
1 'polypeptide(L)'
;MKYSALAYHQLSSYDRLKMDPHALDWEQEPAVYKDYPGKKVLDIPLEVKLEPVSLFKLFQPQEIRAQNHPPSFETLGQLLLLAQMLTGRARHANGEIWFRSIASVCSICWRWGRLKKACIIKLNRLCL
;
A
#
# COMPACT_ATOMS: atom_id res chain seq x y z
N MET A 1 -21.62 11.24 -24.66
CA MET A 1 -20.21 10.83 -24.46
C MET A 1 -20.25 9.35 -24.07
N LYS A 2 -19.68 8.43 -24.86
CA LYS A 2 -19.65 6.99 -24.51
C LYS A 2 -18.40 6.74 -23.65
N TYR A 3 -18.57 6.60 -22.35
CA TYR A 3 -17.50 6.26 -21.42
C TYR A 3 -17.14 4.78 -21.58
N SER A 4 -16.10 4.48 -22.36
CA SER A 4 -15.53 3.13 -22.48
C SER A 4 -14.14 3.08 -21.84
N ALA A 5 -13.71 1.89 -21.41
CA ALA A 5 -12.37 1.70 -20.87
C ALA A 5 -11.28 2.12 -21.86
N LEU A 6 -11.50 1.89 -23.17
CA LEU A 6 -10.60 2.33 -24.23
C LEU A 6 -10.52 3.86 -24.31
N ALA A 7 -11.66 4.55 -24.26
CA ALA A 7 -11.69 6.00 -24.29
C ALA A 7 -10.97 6.61 -23.08
N TYR A 8 -11.18 6.05 -21.88
CA TYR A 8 -10.44 6.47 -20.68
C TYR A 8 -8.94 6.24 -20.84
N HIS A 9 -8.52 5.05 -21.29
CA HIS A 9 -7.11 4.72 -21.46
C HIS A 9 -6.41 5.66 -22.43
N GLN A 10 -7.06 6.00 -23.55
CA GLN A 10 -6.52 6.96 -24.51
C GLN A 10 -6.40 8.37 -23.91
N LEU A 11 -7.41 8.82 -23.17
CA LEU A 11 -7.41 10.14 -22.52
C LEU A 11 -6.38 10.27 -21.40
N SER A 12 -6.16 9.21 -20.60
CA SER A 12 -5.16 9.20 -19.52
C SER A 12 -3.77 8.78 -19.99
N SER A 13 -3.60 8.46 -21.27
CA SER A 13 -2.30 8.08 -21.82
C SER A 13 -1.36 9.29 -21.85
N TYR A 14 -0.08 9.02 -21.64
CA TYR A 14 0.94 10.04 -21.55
C TYR A 14 1.69 10.19 -22.89
N ASP A 15 1.72 11.41 -23.45
CA ASP A 15 2.53 11.76 -24.60
C ASP A 15 3.82 12.46 -24.13
N ARG A 16 4.96 11.78 -24.30
CA ARG A 16 6.26 12.26 -23.81
C ARG A 16 6.67 13.60 -24.41
N LEU A 17 6.25 13.89 -25.64
CA LEU A 17 6.65 15.11 -26.33
C LEU A 17 5.78 16.32 -25.92
N LYS A 18 4.69 16.09 -25.18
CA LYS A 18 3.74 17.12 -24.73
C LYS A 18 3.67 17.25 -23.21
N MET A 19 4.68 16.75 -22.52
CA MET A 19 4.73 16.83 -21.08
C MET A 19 5.33 18.16 -20.63
N ASP A 20 4.46 19.05 -20.16
CA ASP A 20 4.89 20.29 -19.52
C ASP A 20 5.25 20.05 -18.04
N PRO A 21 6.25 20.78 -17.52
CA PRO A 21 6.57 20.74 -16.11
C PRO A 21 5.46 21.43 -15.30
N HIS A 22 4.76 20.66 -14.48
CA HIS A 22 3.78 21.17 -13.53
C HIS A 22 4.26 20.96 -12.10
N ALA A 23 4.07 21.98 -11.25
CA ALA A 23 4.24 21.84 -9.81
C ALA A 23 2.98 21.20 -9.22
N LEU A 24 3.16 20.45 -8.14
CA LEU A 24 2.05 19.89 -7.37
C LEU A 24 1.45 20.98 -6.50
N ASP A 25 0.13 20.95 -6.37
CA ASP A 25 -0.60 21.78 -5.43
C ASP A 25 -0.53 21.13 -4.04
N TRP A 26 0.41 21.62 -3.22
CA TRP A 26 0.63 21.13 -1.87
C TRP A 26 -0.41 21.65 -0.87
N GLU A 27 -1.16 22.71 -1.20
CA GLU A 27 -2.20 23.23 -0.31
C GLU A 27 -3.41 22.29 -0.26
N GLN A 28 -3.58 21.45 -1.29
CA GLN A 28 -4.66 20.47 -1.43
C GLN A 28 -4.19 19.03 -1.21
N GLU A 29 -3.12 18.81 -0.45
CA GLU A 29 -2.65 17.45 -0.15
C GLU A 29 -3.74 16.65 0.59
N PRO A 30 -4.16 15.48 0.07
CA PRO A 30 -5.23 14.70 0.67
C PRO A 30 -4.75 14.05 1.98
N ALA A 31 -5.66 14.01 2.96
CA ALA A 31 -5.41 13.29 4.21
C ALA A 31 -5.19 11.78 3.96
N VAL A 32 -4.17 11.21 4.60
CA VAL A 32 -3.78 9.79 4.44
C VAL A 32 -4.79 8.84 5.13
N TYR A 33 -5.47 9.32 6.16
CA TYR A 33 -6.42 8.56 6.97
C TYR A 33 -7.79 9.20 6.94
N LYS A 34 -8.81 8.38 7.18
CA LYS A 34 -10.19 8.82 7.31
C LYS A 34 -10.50 9.03 8.79
N ASP A 35 -11.08 10.17 9.12
CA ASP A 35 -11.51 10.50 10.48
C ASP A 35 -12.99 10.13 10.70
N TYR A 36 -13.28 9.47 11.83
CA TYR A 36 -14.62 9.03 12.21
C TYR A 36 -14.95 9.44 13.65
N PRO A 37 -15.31 10.72 13.89
CA PRO A 37 -15.57 11.21 15.24
C PRO A 37 -16.80 10.55 15.88
N GLY A 38 -16.73 10.27 17.18
CA GLY A 38 -17.85 9.75 17.97
C GLY A 38 -18.24 8.30 17.71
N LYS A 39 -17.38 7.52 17.03
CA LYS A 39 -17.60 6.08 16.82
C LYS A 39 -16.87 5.25 17.87
N LYS A 40 -17.49 4.13 18.27
CA LYS A 40 -16.85 3.13 19.14
C LYS A 40 -15.73 2.44 18.35
N VAL A 41 -14.52 2.45 18.90
CA VAL A 41 -13.37 1.74 18.35
C VAL A 41 -13.34 0.32 18.93
N LEU A 42 -13.03 -0.66 18.09
CA LEU A 42 -12.74 -2.02 18.50
C LEU A 42 -11.25 -2.26 18.28
N ASP A 43 -10.55 -2.65 19.35
CA ASP A 43 -9.12 -2.92 19.28
C ASP A 43 -8.89 -4.23 18.53
N ILE A 44 -8.15 -4.15 17.43
CA ILE A 44 -7.74 -5.31 16.67
C ILE A 44 -6.54 -5.94 17.39
N PRO A 45 -6.55 -7.26 17.66
CA PRO A 45 -5.40 -7.93 18.26
C PRO A 45 -4.19 -7.80 17.34
N LEU A 46 -3.13 -7.16 17.84
CA LEU A 46 -1.89 -6.86 17.10
C LEU A 46 -0.94 -8.07 16.99
N GLU A 47 -1.28 -9.19 17.62
CA GLU A 47 -0.43 -10.38 17.64
C GLU A 47 -0.71 -11.28 16.44
N VAL A 48 0.22 -11.29 15.49
CA VAL A 48 0.19 -12.17 14.33
C VAL A 48 0.97 -13.43 14.64
N LYS A 49 0.26 -14.52 14.97
CA LYS A 49 0.84 -15.86 15.12
C LYS A 49 0.70 -16.58 13.80
N LEU A 50 1.76 -16.55 12.98
CA LEU A 50 1.83 -17.30 11.75
C LEU A 50 2.82 -18.44 11.91
N GLU A 51 2.38 -19.63 11.50
CA GLU A 51 3.29 -20.74 11.32
C GLU A 51 4.31 -20.40 10.22
N PRO A 52 5.60 -20.71 10.39
CA PRO A 52 6.59 -20.49 9.37
C PRO A 52 6.29 -21.39 8.17
N VAL A 53 5.87 -20.78 7.06
CA VAL A 53 5.61 -21.49 5.79
C VAL A 53 6.58 -21.01 4.73
N SER A 54 7.16 -21.95 3.98
CA SER A 54 7.98 -21.62 2.81
C SER A 54 7.17 -20.81 1.80
N LEU A 55 7.77 -19.73 1.29
CA LEU A 55 7.16 -18.88 0.26
C LEU A 55 6.72 -19.70 -0.96
N PHE A 56 7.53 -20.66 -1.41
CA PHE A 56 7.17 -21.52 -2.53
C PHE A 56 5.95 -22.40 -2.26
N LYS A 57 5.75 -22.84 -1.00
CA LYS A 57 4.58 -23.62 -0.60
C LYS A 57 3.30 -22.76 -0.58
N LEU A 58 3.41 -21.46 -0.30
CA LEU A 58 2.27 -20.53 -0.36
C LEU A 58 1.78 -20.31 -1.80
N PHE A 59 2.68 -20.32 -2.79
CA PHE A 59 2.33 -20.15 -4.20
C PHE A 59 1.83 -21.42 -4.88
N GLN A 60 1.95 -22.58 -4.25
CA GLN A 60 1.39 -23.81 -4.80
C GLN A 60 -0.14 -23.75 -4.76
N PRO A 61 -0.83 -24.29 -5.79
CA PRO A 61 -2.29 -24.41 -5.77
C PRO A 61 -2.72 -25.13 -4.50
N GLN A 62 -3.50 -24.45 -3.66
CA GLN A 62 -4.10 -25.05 -2.48
C GLN A 62 -5.55 -25.38 -2.78
N GLU A 63 -6.00 -26.56 -2.37
CA GLU A 63 -7.43 -26.85 -2.32
C GLU A 63 -8.06 -25.95 -1.25
N ILE A 64 -8.72 -24.88 -1.69
CA ILE A 64 -9.50 -24.03 -0.80
C ILE A 64 -10.75 -24.82 -0.41
N ARG A 65 -10.71 -25.44 0.77
CA ARG A 65 -11.92 -26.00 1.37
C ARG A 65 -12.79 -24.85 1.84
N ALA A 66 -13.99 -24.77 1.28
CA ALA A 66 -15.00 -23.84 1.76
C ALA A 66 -15.25 -24.12 3.25
N GLN A 67 -15.00 -23.12 4.08
CA GLN A 67 -15.34 -23.17 5.48
C GLN A 67 -16.79 -22.69 5.63
N ASN A 68 -17.65 -23.49 6.25
CA ASN A 68 -19.08 -23.16 6.42
C ASN A 68 -19.33 -22.11 7.53
N HIS A 69 -18.29 -21.47 8.06
CA HIS A 69 -18.38 -20.51 9.16
C HIS A 69 -17.58 -19.25 8.83
N PRO A 70 -18.05 -18.07 9.30
CA PRO A 70 -17.30 -16.82 9.12
C PRO A 70 -15.98 -16.86 9.91
N PRO A 71 -14.95 -16.14 9.45
CA PRO A 71 -13.69 -16.04 10.18
C PRO A 71 -13.91 -15.42 11.55
N SER A 72 -13.13 -15.86 12.54
CA SER A 72 -13.13 -15.25 13.87
C SER A 72 -12.62 -13.79 13.79
N PHE A 73 -12.95 -12.99 14.80
CA PHE A 73 -12.45 -11.62 14.89
C PHE A 73 -10.91 -11.57 14.91
N GLU A 74 -10.27 -12.56 15.53
CA GLU A 74 -8.81 -12.68 15.55
C GLU A 74 -8.25 -12.96 14.15
N THR A 75 -8.84 -13.90 13.41
CA THR A 75 -8.42 -14.20 12.02
C THR A 75 -8.60 -12.99 11.11
N LEU A 76 -9.71 -12.25 11.26
CA LEU A 76 -9.93 -11.01 10.53
C LEU A 76 -8.87 -9.96 10.90
N GLY A 77 -8.55 -9.81 12.18
CA GLY A 77 -7.50 -8.91 12.64
C GLY A 77 -6.14 -9.22 12.04
N GLN A 78 -5.73 -10.49 12.06
CA GLN A 78 -4.48 -10.94 11.44
C GLN A 78 -4.46 -10.68 9.93
N LEU A 79 -5.56 -10.94 9.23
CA LEU A 79 -5.67 -10.67 7.80
C LEU A 79 -5.53 -9.17 7.49
N LEU A 80 -6.18 -8.31 8.26
CA LEU A 80 -6.08 -6.85 8.09
C LEU A 80 -4.66 -6.34 8.37
N LEU A 81 -3.99 -6.90 9.37
CA LEU A 81 -2.60 -6.56 9.66
C LEU A 81 -1.68 -6.97 8.51
N LEU A 82 -1.79 -8.20 8.02
CA LEU A 82 -0.96 -8.66 6.89
C LEU A 82 -1.23 -7.86 5.62
N ALA A 83 -2.48 -7.48 5.36
CA ALA A 83 -2.86 -6.78 4.14
C ALA A 83 -2.62 -5.27 4.17
N GLN A 84 -2.68 -4.59 5.32
CA GLN A 84 -2.72 -3.12 5.36
C GLN A 84 -1.91 -2.46 6.49
N MET A 85 -1.18 -3.23 7.32
CA MET A 85 -0.41 -2.68 8.43
C MET A 85 0.66 -1.70 7.97
N LEU A 86 0.94 -0.71 8.82
CA LEU A 86 2.04 0.22 8.64
C LEU A 86 3.35 -0.49 8.96
N THR A 87 4.24 -0.61 7.97
CA THR A 87 5.48 -1.40 8.07
C THR A 87 6.73 -0.53 8.20
N GLY A 88 6.62 0.78 7.96
CA GLY A 88 7.75 1.69 8.06
C GLY A 88 7.35 3.15 7.95
N ARG A 89 8.33 4.02 8.15
CA ARG A 89 8.17 5.47 8.03
C ARG A 89 9.40 6.10 7.39
N ALA A 90 9.20 7.13 6.58
CA ALA A 90 10.25 8.01 6.08
C ALA A 90 9.92 9.48 6.37
N ARG A 91 10.95 10.29 6.64
CA ARG A 91 10.81 11.75 6.72
C ARG A 91 10.82 12.35 5.32
N HIS A 92 9.94 13.31 5.09
CA HIS A 92 9.81 14.08 3.86
C HIS A 92 9.76 15.58 4.18
N ALA A 93 9.97 16.44 3.18
CA ALA A 93 10.08 17.89 3.38
C ALA A 93 8.83 18.51 4.01
N ASN A 94 7.65 17.90 3.82
CA ASN A 94 6.36 18.38 4.32
C ASN A 94 5.77 17.49 5.43
N GLY A 95 6.53 16.53 5.97
CA GLY A 95 6.03 15.65 7.03
C GLY A 95 6.60 14.24 6.99
N GLU A 96 5.77 13.26 7.32
CA GLU A 96 6.17 11.86 7.44
C GLU A 96 5.30 10.98 6.54
N ILE A 97 5.95 10.09 5.78
CA ILE A 97 5.28 9.10 4.94
C ILE A 97 5.29 7.77 5.68
N TRP A 98 4.13 7.14 5.78
CA TRP A 98 3.98 5.81 6.36
C TRP A 98 3.83 4.76 5.25
N PHE A 99 4.70 3.76 5.26
CA PHE A 99 4.65 2.63 4.33
C PHE A 99 3.69 1.56 4.82
N ARG A 100 3.08 0.85 3.88
CA ARG A 100 2.17 -0.28 4.14
C ARG A 100 2.77 -1.59 3.66
N SER A 101 2.19 -2.71 4.08
CA SER A 101 2.59 -4.05 3.63
C SER A 101 2.38 -4.28 2.13
N ILE A 102 1.42 -3.57 1.51
CA ILE A 102 1.19 -3.59 0.06
C ILE A 102 1.88 -2.39 -0.61
N ALA A 103 2.60 -2.65 -1.69
CA ALA A 103 3.16 -1.62 -2.55
C ALA A 103 2.03 -0.90 -3.32
N SER A 104 2.00 0.43 -3.24
CA SER A 104 1.09 1.27 -4.01
C SER A 104 1.89 2.25 -4.86
N VAL A 105 1.42 2.52 -6.08
CA VAL A 105 2.03 3.54 -6.95
C VAL A 105 1.80 4.90 -6.31
N CYS A 106 2.90 5.62 -6.05
CA CYS A 106 2.88 6.90 -5.36
C CYS A 106 2.27 6.76 -3.95
N SER A 107 3.10 6.53 -2.92
CA SER A 107 2.73 6.80 -1.51
C SER A 107 2.61 8.33 -1.29
N ILE A 108 1.79 8.94 -2.15
CA ILE A 108 1.39 10.31 -2.43
C ILE A 108 2.55 11.33 -2.59
N CYS A 109 3.09 11.34 -3.82
CA CYS A 109 3.91 12.37 -4.48
C CYS A 109 5.36 12.66 -4.04
N TRP A 110 6.30 12.17 -4.85
CA TRP A 110 7.74 12.45 -4.76
C TRP A 110 8.11 13.83 -5.32
N ARG A 111 8.78 14.66 -4.51
CA ARG A 111 9.51 15.85 -4.98
C ARG A 111 10.77 15.39 -5.72
N TRP A 112 10.73 15.32 -7.05
CA TRP A 112 11.91 15.07 -7.88
C TRP A 112 12.83 16.30 -7.86
N GLY A 113 13.77 16.32 -6.93
CA GLY A 113 14.75 17.40 -6.81
C GLY A 113 15.85 17.04 -5.83
N ARG A 114 16.85 16.27 -6.30
CA ARG A 114 18.08 15.84 -5.61
C ARG A 114 17.95 14.63 -4.67
N LEU A 115 18.01 13.43 -5.24
CA LEU A 115 18.70 12.28 -4.64
C LEU A 115 19.02 11.27 -5.76
N LYS A 116 20.04 11.61 -6.56
CA LYS A 116 20.78 10.58 -7.30
C LYS A 116 21.41 9.67 -6.24
N LYS A 117 21.15 8.37 -6.32
CA LYS A 117 21.74 7.28 -5.53
C LYS A 117 21.16 7.10 -4.12
N ALA A 118 20.13 6.26 -3.97
CA ALA A 118 19.95 5.33 -2.84
C ALA A 118 18.49 4.85 -2.75
N CYS A 119 18.04 4.04 -3.71
CA CYS A 119 16.90 3.15 -3.46
C CYS A 119 17.05 1.90 -4.33
N ILE A 120 18.15 1.17 -4.11
CA ILE A 120 18.16 -0.27 -4.33
C ILE A 120 17.91 -0.84 -2.94
N ILE A 121 16.75 -1.47 -2.81
CA ILE A 121 16.32 -2.24 -1.65
C ILE A 121 17.47 -3.16 -1.26
N LYS A 122 18.10 -2.87 -0.11
CA LYS A 122 19.14 -3.73 0.47
C LYS A 122 18.43 -4.91 1.13
N LEU A 123 17.93 -5.81 0.30
CA LEU A 123 17.35 -7.12 0.65
C LEU A 123 18.48 -8.12 0.98
N ASN A 124 19.44 -7.70 1.80
CA ASN A 124 20.56 -8.52 2.24
C ASN A 124 20.85 -8.22 3.71
N ARG A 125 20.02 -8.79 4.58
CA ARG A 125 20.32 -9.14 5.97
C ARG A 125 19.14 -9.93 6.50
N LEU A 126 19.11 -11.22 6.15
CA LEU A 126 18.45 -12.34 6.84
C LEU A 126 18.70 -13.60 5.98
N CYS A 127 19.98 -13.93 5.83
CA CYS A 127 20.45 -15.26 5.49
C CYS A 127 21.90 -15.34 6.00
N LEU A 128 22.12 -16.30 6.88
CA LEU A 128 23.28 -16.54 7.77
C LEU A 128 23.28 -15.72 9.06
#